data_AF-A0A833H655-F1
#
_entry.id   AF-A0A833H655-F1
#
_cell.length_a   1.000
_cell.length_b   1.000
_cell.length_c   1.000
_cell.angle_alpha   90.00
_cell.angle_beta   90.00
_cell.angle_gamma   90.00
#
_symmetry.space_group_name_H-M   'P 1'
#
loop_
_entity.id
_entity.type
_entity.pdbx_description
1 polymer ?
#
loop_
_entity_poly.entity_id
_entity_poly.type
_entity_poly.pdbx_seq_one_letter_code
_entity_poly.pdbx_strand_id
1 'polypeptide(L)'
;MAVVVVTPHPIVSGFQAKKMAVFFGDEDQIFADYPSAAKFRELLVAALEGAGVPYEEVRGLDFFCENDRCPIVTEAGDFLLFDGSHISTNISAAVADRVAKAIIKVEQTAQIRPASQ
;
A
#
# COMPACT_ATOMS: atom_id res chain seq x y z
N MET A 1 -3.53 -16.47 17.14
CA MET A 1 -4.26 -16.02 15.93
C MET A 1 -3.35 -15.06 15.19
N ALA A 2 -3.10 -15.28 13.91
CA ALA A 2 -2.33 -14.33 13.10
C ALA A 2 -3.28 -13.30 12.47
N VAL A 3 -2.82 -12.06 12.34
CA VAL A 3 -3.61 -10.98 11.73
C VAL A 3 -3.06 -10.64 10.34
N VAL A 4 -3.93 -10.22 9.43
CA VAL A 4 -3.49 -9.59 8.19
C VAL A 4 -3.41 -8.10 8.44
N VAL A 5 -2.23 -7.51 8.21
CA VAL A 5 -2.02 -6.07 8.33
C VAL A 5 -1.77 -5.47 6.95
N VAL A 6 -2.56 -4.44 6.60
CA VAL A 6 -2.32 -3.63 5.42
C VAL A 6 -1.55 -2.40 5.86
N THR A 7 -0.29 -2.27 5.44
CA THR A 7 0.55 -1.14 5.84
C THR A 7 0.29 0.08 4.96
N PRO A 8 0.60 1.31 5.43
CA PRO A 8 0.30 2.53 4.69
C PRO A 8 0.93 2.57 3.30
N HIS A 9 0.21 3.17 2.35
CA HIS A 9 0.72 3.53 1.03
C HIS A 9 1.16 5.02 1.04
N PRO A 10 1.95 5.48 0.06
CA PRO A 10 2.39 6.87 0.03
C PRO A 10 1.24 7.80 -0.37
N ILE A 11 1.31 9.05 0.09
CA ILE A 11 0.33 10.09 -0.22
C ILE A 11 0.95 11.19 -1.07
N VAL A 12 0.12 11.99 -1.71
CA VAL A 12 0.53 13.18 -2.45
C VAL A 12 -0.06 14.43 -1.81
N SER A 13 0.79 15.23 -1.19
CA SER A 13 0.42 16.57 -0.75
C SER A 13 0.22 17.49 -1.95
N GLY A 14 -0.83 18.33 -1.90
CA GLY A 14 -1.14 19.27 -2.99
C GLY A 14 -1.57 18.60 -4.29
N PHE A 15 -2.14 17.39 -4.20
CA PHE A 15 -2.45 16.54 -5.36
C PHE A 15 -3.22 17.27 -6.48
N GLN A 16 -4.21 18.10 -6.16
CA GLN A 16 -4.98 18.81 -7.19
C GLN A 16 -4.11 19.76 -8.02
N ALA A 17 -3.19 20.50 -7.40
CA ALA A 17 -2.27 21.38 -8.13
C ALA A 17 -1.33 20.58 -9.04
N LYS A 18 -0.76 19.49 -8.52
CA LYS A 18 0.12 18.61 -9.30
C LYS A 18 -0.62 17.91 -10.44
N LYS A 19 -1.85 17.47 -10.21
CA LYS A 19 -2.72 16.87 -11.23
C LYS A 19 -2.98 17.86 -12.38
N MET A 20 -3.21 19.14 -12.06
CA MET A 20 -3.35 20.17 -13.10
C MET A 20 -2.04 20.41 -13.87
N ALA A 21 -0.89 20.40 -13.20
CA ALA A 21 0.41 20.49 -13.87
C ALA A 21 0.60 19.34 -14.88
N VAL A 22 0.22 18.12 -14.50
CA VAL A 22 0.22 16.98 -15.44
C VAL A 22 -0.77 17.17 -16.59
N PHE A 23 -1.99 17.61 -16.30
CA PHE A 23 -3.01 17.84 -17.31
C PHE A 23 -2.61 18.91 -18.35
N PHE A 24 -1.88 19.95 -17.93
CA PHE A 24 -1.38 21.00 -18.81
C PHE A 24 -0.03 20.68 -19.46
N GLY A 25 0.60 19.55 -19.11
CA GLY A 25 1.89 19.13 -19.65
C GLY A 25 3.10 19.83 -19.03
N ASP A 26 2.95 20.44 -17.86
CA ASP A 26 4.04 21.04 -17.09
C ASP A 26 4.86 19.98 -16.34
N GLU A 27 4.25 18.84 -16.01
CA GLU A 27 4.88 17.68 -15.37
C GLU A 27 4.42 16.38 -16.04
N ASP A 28 5.31 15.41 -16.25
CA ASP A 28 4.90 14.09 -16.77
C ASP A 28 4.53 13.10 -15.66
N GLN A 29 4.85 13.42 -14.41
CA GLN A 29 4.77 12.48 -13.30
C GLN A 29 4.58 13.18 -11.96
N ILE A 30 3.88 12.51 -11.05
CA ILE A 30 3.74 12.91 -9.66
C ILE A 30 4.37 11.85 -8.78
N PHE A 31 5.30 12.26 -7.91
CA PHE A 31 5.90 11.37 -6.93
C PHE A 31 5.22 11.52 -5.57
N ALA A 32 4.75 10.40 -5.03
CA ALA A 32 4.18 10.30 -3.69
C ALA A 32 5.26 10.19 -2.61
N ASP A 33 4.88 10.53 -1.38
CA ASP A 33 5.76 10.62 -0.21
C ASP A 33 6.15 9.23 0.31
N TYR A 34 7.20 8.66 -0.28
CA TYR A 34 7.82 7.41 0.17
C TYR A 34 8.32 7.48 1.62
N PRO A 35 9.13 8.49 2.02
CA PRO A 35 9.70 8.53 3.38
C PRO A 35 8.66 8.46 4.49
N SER A 36 7.55 9.20 4.35
CA SER A 36 6.49 9.18 5.36
C SER A 36 5.81 7.82 5.45
N ALA A 37 5.44 7.21 4.32
CA ALA A 37 4.79 5.90 4.33
C ALA A 37 5.73 4.80 4.85
N ALA A 38 7.02 4.82 4.49
CA ALA A 38 8.02 3.90 5.01
C ALA A 38 8.16 4.03 6.54
N LYS A 39 8.26 5.27 7.05
CA LYS A 39 8.34 5.53 8.49
C LYS A 39 7.11 5.02 9.25
N PHE A 40 5.90 5.27 8.76
CA PHE A 40 4.69 4.80 9.43
C PHE A 40 4.53 3.28 9.37
N ARG A 41 4.94 2.66 8.25
CA ARG A 41 5.04 1.20 8.16
C ARG A 41 5.97 0.65 9.24
N GLU A 42 7.18 1.19 9.37
CA GLU A 42 8.15 0.75 10.37
C GLU A 42 7.59 0.83 11.80
N LEU A 43 6.93 1.94 12.13
CA LEU A 43 6.29 2.11 13.45
C LEU A 43 5.18 1.07 13.71
N LEU A 44 4.35 0.80 12.72
CA LEU A 44 3.27 -0.20 12.83
C LEU A 44 3.82 -1.61 12.99
N VAL A 45 4.81 -1.98 12.17
CA VAL A 45 5.48 -3.28 12.24
C VAL A 45 6.18 -3.47 13.58
N ALA A 46 6.94 -2.48 14.04
CA ALA A 46 7.61 -2.53 15.33
C ALA A 46 6.62 -2.69 16.50
N ALA A 47 5.44 -2.06 16.42
CA ALA A 47 4.40 -2.21 17.44
C ALA A 47 3.82 -3.64 17.47
N LEU A 48 3.58 -4.24 16.30
CA LEU A 48 3.09 -5.62 16.19
C LEU A 48 4.13 -6.63 16.70
N GLU A 49 5.39 -6.43 16.34
CA GLU A 49 6.51 -7.27 16.81
C GLU A 49 6.73 -7.13 18.31
N GLY A 50 6.71 -5.92 18.85
CA GLY A 50 6.83 -5.65 20.27
C GLY A 50 5.67 -6.24 21.10
N ALA A 51 4.48 -6.35 20.51
CA ALA A 51 3.32 -7.01 21.11
C ALA A 51 3.33 -8.54 20.92
N GLY A 52 4.28 -9.10 20.18
CA GLY A 52 4.35 -10.54 19.88
C GLY A 52 3.18 -11.04 19.02
N VAL A 53 2.55 -10.17 18.23
CA VAL A 53 1.41 -10.53 17.37
C VAL A 53 1.93 -11.08 16.06
N PRO A 54 1.69 -12.37 15.72
CA PRO A 54 2.04 -12.89 14.41
C PRO A 54 1.20 -12.19 13.34
N TYR A 55 1.84 -11.73 12.26
CA TYR A 55 1.14 -11.04 11.18
C TYR A 55 1.60 -11.49 9.80
N GLU A 56 0.69 -11.39 8.82
CA GLU A 56 1.01 -11.38 7.39
C GLU A 56 0.86 -9.95 6.89
N GLU A 57 1.92 -9.40 6.32
CA GLU A 57 1.92 -8.03 5.81
C GLU A 57 1.46 -7.98 4.34
N VAL A 58 0.47 -7.13 4.08
CA VAL A 58 0.20 -6.61 2.75
C VAL A 58 0.84 -5.23 2.67
N ARG A 59 2.04 -5.17 2.09
CA ARG A 59 2.84 -3.95 2.09
C ARG A 59 2.26 -2.89 1.16
N GLY A 60 1.72 -1.81 1.72
CA GLY A 60 1.07 -0.73 0.97
C GLY A 60 1.99 -0.05 -0.06
N LEU A 61 3.28 0.07 0.26
CA LEU A 61 4.29 0.63 -0.63
C LEU A 61 4.44 -0.17 -1.94
N ASP A 62 4.24 -1.49 -1.91
CA ASP A 62 4.46 -2.36 -3.08
C ASP A 62 3.43 -2.11 -4.20
N PHE A 63 2.34 -1.39 -3.93
CA PHE A 63 1.34 -1.05 -4.94
C PHE A 63 1.68 0.21 -5.73
N PHE A 64 2.60 1.04 -5.22
CA PHE A 64 2.87 2.37 -5.77
C PHE A 64 4.35 2.65 -5.99
N CYS A 65 5.24 1.89 -5.36
CA CYS A 65 6.64 2.25 -5.26
C CYS A 65 7.56 1.16 -5.81
N GLU A 66 8.55 1.59 -6.59
CA GLU A 66 9.66 0.78 -7.08
C GLU A 66 10.97 1.53 -6.81
N ASN A 67 11.96 0.86 -6.21
CA ASN A 67 13.28 1.45 -5.90
C ASN A 67 13.18 2.81 -5.17
N ASP A 68 12.37 2.86 -4.10
CA ASP A 68 12.12 4.06 -3.27
C ASP A 68 11.49 5.25 -4.02
N ARG A 69 11.02 5.05 -5.25
CA ARG A 69 10.28 6.05 -6.03
C ARG A 69 8.83 5.60 -6.13
N CYS A 70 7.89 6.53 -5.89
CA CYS A 70 6.46 6.24 -5.95
C CYS A 70 5.76 7.07 -7.02
N PRO A 71 5.96 6.78 -8.32
CA PRO A 71 5.19 7.43 -9.38
C PRO A 71 3.71 7.03 -9.25
N ILE A 72 2.81 8.01 -9.42
CA ILE A 72 1.37 7.74 -9.34
C ILE A 72 0.62 7.99 -10.65
N VAL A 73 1.32 8.38 -11.72
CA VAL A 73 0.78 8.46 -13.09
C VAL A 73 1.29 7.23 -13.84
N THR A 74 0.37 6.44 -14.41
CA THR A 74 0.71 5.26 -15.21
C THR A 74 1.20 5.66 -16.60
N GLU A 75 1.79 4.72 -17.34
CA GLU A 75 2.15 4.95 -18.76
C GLU A 75 0.95 5.32 -19.64
N ALA A 76 -0.26 4.90 -19.25
CA ALA A 76 -1.51 5.26 -19.93
C ALA A 76 -2.05 6.65 -19.54
N GLY A 77 -1.38 7.36 -18.61
CA GLY A 77 -1.81 8.67 -18.09
C GLY A 77 -2.85 8.60 -16.98
N ASP A 78 -3.18 7.41 -16.48
CA ASP A 78 -4.12 7.26 -15.37
C ASP A 78 -3.44 7.55 -14.03
N PHE A 79 -4.20 8.11 -13.09
CA PHE A 79 -3.71 8.34 -11.72
C PHE A 79 -4.04 7.13 -10.84
N LEU A 80 -3.03 6.60 -10.14
CA LEU A 80 -3.16 5.53 -9.15
C LEU A 80 -3.89 5.99 -7.88
N LEU A 81 -3.89 7.30 -7.62
CA LEU A 81 -4.62 7.93 -6.51
C LEU A 81 -5.70 8.88 -7.03
N PHE A 82 -6.86 8.88 -6.38
CA PHE A 82 -8.02 9.68 -6.76
C PHE A 82 -7.87 11.15 -6.33
N ASP A 83 -7.40 11.39 -5.10
CA ASP A 83 -7.29 12.72 -4.50
C ASP A 83 -5.96 12.96 -3.77
N GLY A 84 -4.98 12.09 -4.01
CA GLY A 84 -3.68 12.08 -3.32
C GLY A 84 -3.64 11.24 -2.06
N SER A 85 -4.75 10.66 -1.62
CA SER A 85 -4.82 9.78 -0.45
C SER A 85 -5.68 8.54 -0.63
N HIS A 86 -6.71 8.60 -1.48
CA HIS A 86 -7.56 7.45 -1.77
C HIS A 86 -7.09 6.73 -3.03
N ILE A 87 -7.11 5.40 -3.01
CA ILE A 87 -6.76 4.57 -4.17
C ILE A 87 -7.79 4.76 -5.29
N SER A 88 -7.31 4.85 -6.53
CA SER A 88 -8.17 4.92 -7.70
C SER A 88 -8.85 3.57 -7.99
N THR A 89 -9.97 3.62 -8.71
CA THR A 89 -10.76 2.43 -9.09
C THR A 89 -10.00 1.45 -9.97
N ASN A 90 -9.04 1.92 -10.78
CA ASN A 90 -8.22 1.10 -11.65
C ASN A 90 -7.26 0.16 -10.90
N ILE A 91 -6.92 0.45 -9.65
CA ILE A 91 -6.06 -0.40 -8.82
C ILE A 91 -6.75 -1.09 -7.66
N SER A 92 -7.97 -0.66 -7.29
CA SER A 92 -8.67 -1.18 -6.11
C SER A 92 -8.88 -2.70 -6.16
N ALA A 93 -9.17 -3.25 -7.34
CA ALA A 93 -9.33 -4.69 -7.53
C ALA A 93 -8.02 -5.47 -7.28
N ALA A 94 -6.88 -4.95 -7.76
CA ALA A 94 -5.57 -5.56 -7.54
C ALA A 94 -5.15 -5.51 -6.06
N VAL A 95 -5.46 -4.41 -5.36
CA VAL A 95 -5.25 -4.29 -3.91
C VAL A 95 -6.11 -5.32 -3.16
N ALA A 96 -7.40 -5.41 -3.49
CA ALA A 96 -8.33 -6.34 -2.85
C ALA A 96 -7.90 -7.81 -3.06
N ASP A 97 -7.46 -8.19 -4.25
CA ASP A 97 -6.97 -9.53 -4.56
C ASP A 97 -5.72 -9.88 -3.73
N ARG A 98 -4.77 -8.95 -3.57
CA ARG A 98 -3.57 -9.18 -2.76
C ARG A 98 -3.90 -9.33 -1.28
N VAL A 99 -4.87 -8.57 -0.76
CA VAL A 99 -5.38 -8.73 0.61
C VAL A 99 -6.07 -10.09 0.78
N ALA A 100 -6.92 -10.49 -0.17
CA ALA A 100 -7.62 -11.78 -0.13
C ALA A 100 -6.61 -12.95 -0.11
N LYS A 101 -5.56 -12.89 -0.93
CA LYS A 101 -4.48 -13.90 -0.93
C LYS A 101 -3.75 -13.99 0.41
N ALA A 102 -3.49 -12.86 1.07
CA ALA A 102 -2.88 -12.84 2.40
C ALA A 102 -3.80 -13.48 3.46
N ILE A 103 -5.11 -13.21 3.39
CA ILE A 103 -6.11 -13.84 4.28
C ILE A 103 -6.10 -15.37 4.10
N ILE A 104 -6.21 -15.85 2.86
CA ILE A 104 -6.19 -17.29 2.55
C ILE A 104 -4.92 -17.95 3.08
N LYS A 105 -3.75 -17.31 2.91
CA LYS A 105 -2.47 -17.83 3.41
C LYS A 105 -2.47 -17.97 4.93
N VAL A 106 -2.99 -16.98 5.65
CA VAL A 106 -3.12 -17.01 7.11
C VAL A 106 -4.07 -18.14 7.55
N GLU A 107 -5.22 -18.28 6.90
CA GLU A 107 -6.21 -19.33 7.21
C GLU A 107 -5.62 -20.73 7.01
N GLN A 108 -4.93 -20.97 5.89
CA GLN A 108 -4.27 -22.24 5.62
C GLN A 108 -3.19 -22.55 6.65
N THR A 109 -2.39 -21.56 7.03
CA THR A 109 -1.34 -21.72 8.05
C THR A 109 -1.94 -22.05 9.42
N ALA A 110 -3.10 -21.46 9.75
CA ALA A 110 -3.83 -21.75 10.98
C ALA A 110 -4.44 -23.17 10.98
N GLN A 111 -4.87 -23.69 9.83
CA GLN A 111 -5.41 -25.06 9.70
C GLN A 111 -4.32 -26.14 9.79
N ILE A 112 -3.10 -25.86 9.31
CA ILE A 112 -1.96 -26.81 9.32
C ILE A 112 -1.37 -26.99 10.73
N ARG A 113 -1.56 -26.01 11.64
CA ARG A 113 -1.22 -26.17 13.06
C ARG A 113 -2.43 -26.78 13.76
N PRO A 114 -2.47 -28.10 14.05
CA PRO A 114 -3.55 -28.63 14.86
C PRO A 114 -3.49 -27.91 16.21
N ALA A 115 -4.65 -27.60 16.78
CA ALA A 115 -4.77 -27.07 18.13
C ALA A 115 -3.91 -27.93 19.07
N SER A 116 -2.74 -27.41 19.42
CA SER A 116 -1.87 -28.04 20.39
C SER A 116 -2.61 -27.91 21.71
N GLN A 117 -2.91 -29.06 22.31
CA GLN A 117 -3.52 -29.21 23.63
C GLN A 117 -2.70 -28.52 24.71
#